data_AF-A0A920ULK7-F1
#
_entry.id   AF-A0A920ULK7-F1
#
_cell.length_a   1.000
_cell.length_b   1.000
_cell.length_c   1.000
_cell.angle_alpha   90.00
_cell.angle_beta   90.00
_cell.angle_gamma   90.00
#
_symmetry.space_group_name_H-M   'P 1'
#
loop_
_entity.id
_entity.type
_entity.pdbx_description
1 polymer ?
#
loop_
_entity_poly.entity_id
_entity_poly.type
_entity_poly.pdbx_seq_one_letter_code
_entity_poly.pdbx_strand_id
1 'polypeptide(L)' 'MAQGTDETWIEIFFIRHGKLIGRDHFFMEGTQDDSVGLVLGQFVNQFYETSSVIPPSILIQYPLEDHQLIQDWLKEKEVV' A
#
# COMPACT_ATOMS: atom_id res chain seq x y z
N MET A 1 7.88 6.77 2.40
CA MET A 1 8.70 5.54 2.35
C MET A 1 10.16 5.92 2.57
N ALA A 2 10.93 5.07 3.26
CA ALA A 2 12.39 5.14 3.33
C ALA A 2 12.96 3.73 3.11
N GLN A 3 13.98 3.60 2.26
CA GLN A 3 14.59 2.32 1.87
C GLN A 3 16.02 2.26 2.44
N GLY A 4 16.30 1.21 3.22
CA GLY A 4 17.61 0.90 3.79
C GLY A 4 18.33 -0.19 2.98
N THR A 5 19.34 -0.81 3.58
CA THR A 5 20.18 -1.83 2.90
C THR A 5 19.44 -3.11 2.52
N ASP A 6 18.35 -3.48 3.21
CA ASP A 6 17.50 -4.63 2.88
C ASP A 6 16.01 -4.42 3.25
N GLU A 7 15.69 -3.31 3.91
CA GLU A 7 14.38 -3.08 4.52
C GLU A 7 13.78 -1.78 3.99
N THR A 8 12.47 -1.77 3.79
CA THR A 8 11.70 -0.57 3.49
C THR A 8 10.73 -0.26 4.62
N TRP A 9 10.78 0.97 5.14
CA TRP A 9 9.76 1.53 6.04
C TRP A 9 8.60 2.12 5.24
N ILE A 10 7.39 1.63 5.52
CA ILE A 10 6.14 2.12 4.96
C ILE A 10 5.26 2.66 6.08
N GLU A 11 4.73 3.86 5.90
CA GLU A 11 3.79 4.49 6.82
C GLU A 11 2.43 4.60 6.12
N ILE A 12 1.36 4.19 6.81
CA ILE A 12 -0.02 4.31 6.34
C ILE A 12 -0.80 5.28 7.22
N PHE A 13 -1.66 6.09 6.59
CA PHE A 13 -2.53 7.04 7.27
C PHE A 13 -3.99 6.73 6.96
N PHE A 14 -4.80 6.57 8.00
CA PHE A 14 -6.23 6.36 7.87
C PHE A 14 -6.96 7.71 8.00
N ILE A 15 -7.64 8.13 6.94
CA ILE A 15 -8.34 9.42 6.89
C ILE A 15 -9.83 9.17 6.70
N ARG A 16 -10.66 9.75 7.57
CA ARG A 16 -12.13 9.70 7.47
C ARG A 16 -12.72 11.09 7.69
N HIS A 17 -13.58 11.54 6.77
CA HIS A 17 -14.16 12.90 6.78
C HIS A 17 -13.08 14.00 6.88
N GLY A 18 -11.98 13.85 6.15
CA GLY A 18 -10.87 14.82 6.15
C GLY A 18 -10.04 14.85 7.44
N LYS A 19 -10.30 13.97 8.41
CA LYS A 19 -9.54 13.87 9.66
C LYS A 19 -8.65 12.63 9.65
N LEU A 20 -7.41 12.78 10.11
CA LEU A 20 -6.53 11.66 10.42
C LEU A 20 -7.10 10.93 11.65
N ILE A 21 -7.53 9.68 11.45
CA ILE A 21 -8.13 8.86 12.51
C ILE A 21 -7.19 7.75 13.00
N GLY A 22 -6.10 7.50 12.30
CA GLY A 22 -5.10 6.51 12.68
C GLY A 22 -3.89 6.56 11.76
N ARG A 23 -2.80 5.95 12.22
CA ARG A 23 -1.60 5.68 11.44
C ARG A 23 -1.01 4.35 11.87
N ASP A 24 -0.34 3.70 10.97
CA ASP A 24 0.42 2.49 11.26
C ASP A 24 1.69 2.45 10.41
N HIS A 25 2.60 1.55 10.74
CA HIS A 25 3.83 1.36 10.00
C HIS A 25 4.15 -0.11 9.79
N PHE A 26 4.83 -0.38 8.68
CA PHE A 26 5.21 -1.71 8.26
C PHE A 26 6.64 -1.72 7.74
N PHE A 27 7.30 -2.85 7.94
CA PHE A 27 8.59 -3.14 7.35
C PHE A 27 8.42 -4.15 6.23
N MET A 28 9.05 -3.89 5.09
CA MET A 28 9.19 -4.85 4.01
C MET A 28 10.66 -5.24 3.86
N GLU A 29 10.98 -6.50 4.14
CA GLU A 29 12.31 -7.08 3.97
C GLU A 29 12.54 -7.52 2.51
N GLY A 30 13.80 -7.67 2.09
CA GLY A 30 14.15 -8.16 0.76
C GLY A 30 13.91 -7.13 -0.35
N THR A 31 13.85 -5.84 -0.03
CA THR A 31 13.43 -4.78 -0.97
C THR A 31 14.59 -4.01 -1.60
N GLN A 32 15.84 -4.39 -1.32
CA GLN A 32 17.04 -3.65 -1.74
C GLN A 32 17.19 -3.44 -3.26
N ASP A 33 16.76 -4.41 -4.06
CA ASP A 33 16.90 -4.40 -5.52
C ASP A 33 15.59 -4.01 -6.24
N ASP A 34 14.51 -3.85 -5.48
CA ASP A 34 13.19 -3.54 -6.01
C ASP A 34 12.99 -2.03 -6.15
N SER A 35 12.25 -1.65 -7.20
CA SER A 35 11.85 -0.26 -7.37
C SER A 35 10.84 0.15 -6.30
N VAL A 36 10.82 1.43 -5.95
CA VAL A 36 9.83 2.00 -5.03
C VAL A 36 8.38 1.69 -5.45
N GLY A 37 8.10 1.70 -6.76
CA GLY A 37 6.76 1.40 -7.29
C GLY A 37 6.38 -0.07 -7.14
N LEU A 38 7.34 -0.97 -7.30
CA LEU A 38 7.17 -2.40 -7.10
C LEU A 38 6.94 -2.73 -5.61
N VAL A 39 7.78 -2.20 -4.71
CA VAL A 39 7.65 -2.39 -3.26
C VAL A 39 6.29 -1.88 -2.76
N LEU A 40 5.86 -0.69 -3.19
CA LEU A 40 4.54 -0.16 -2.83
C LEU A 40 3.40 -1.01 -3.38
N GLY A 41 3.53 -1.57 -4.59
CA GLY A 41 2.52 -2.45 -5.16
C GLY A 41 2.36 -3.75 -4.38
N GLN A 42 3.49 -4.38 -4.04
CA GLN A 42 3.53 -5.57 -3.18
C GLN A 42 2.91 -5.28 -1.80
N PHE A 43 3.25 -4.14 -1.18
CA PHE A 43 2.67 -3.71 0.08
C PHE A 43 1.15 -3.59 0.01
N VAL A 44 0.62 -2.89 -1.02
CA VAL A 44 -0.82 -2.69 -1.19
C VAL A 44 -1.54 -4.04 -1.30
N ASN A 45 -1.01 -4.97 -2.08
CA ASN A 45 -1.59 -6.31 -2.20
C ASN A 45 -1.62 -7.04 -0.85
N GLN A 46 -0.48 -7.14 -0.16
CA GLN A 46 -0.39 -7.82 1.14
C GLN A 46 -1.28 -7.18 2.21
N PHE A 47 -1.33 -5.84 2.26
CA PHE A 47 -2.13 -5.11 3.22
C PHE A 47 -3.64 -5.35 3.00
N TYR A 48 -4.11 -5.30 1.74
CA TYR A 48 -5.53 -5.51 1.41
C TYR A 48 -5.93 -6.97 1.20
N GLU A 49 -4.99 -7.91 1.23
CA GLU A 49 -5.30 -9.33 1.37
C GLU A 49 -5.95 -9.62 2.72
N THR A 50 -5.45 -9.00 3.79
CA THR A 50 -5.88 -9.22 5.18
C THR A 50 -6.83 -8.16 5.73
N SER A 51 -6.84 -6.96 5.14
CA SER A 51 -7.73 -5.87 5.56
C SER A 51 -9.21 -6.18 5.28
N SER A 52 -10.08 -5.83 6.22
CA SER A 52 -11.53 -6.05 6.15
C SER A 52 -12.28 -5.01 5.33
N VAL A 53 -11.68 -3.84 5.06
CA VAL A 53 -12.36 -2.74 4.34
C VAL A 53 -11.39 -2.05 3.38
N ILE A 54 -11.77 -2.01 2.11
CA ILE A 54 -11.10 -1.22 1.06
C ILE A 54 -11.76 0.17 1.04
N PRO A 55 -10.99 1.27 1.16
CA PRO A 55 -11.56 2.62 1.06
C PRO A 55 -11.87 2.99 -0.40
N PRO A 56 -12.80 3.93 -0.65
CA PRO A 56 -13.17 4.36 -2.01
C PRO A 56 -12.04 5.06 -2.77
N SER A 57 -10.97 5.45 -2.07
CA SER A 57 -9.78 6.05 -2.67
C SER A 57 -8.56 5.73 -1.81
N ILE A 58 -7.47 5.34 -2.48
CA ILE A 58 -6.16 5.12 -1.86
C ILE A 58 -5.21 6.14 -2.49
N LEU A 59 -4.55 6.93 -1.63
CA LEU A 59 -3.57 7.92 -2.06
C LEU A 59 -2.17 7.34 -1.83
N ILE A 60 -1.34 7.36 -2.86
CA ILE A 60 0.01 6.80 -2.85
C ILE A 60 1.04 7.88 -3.17
N GLN A 61 2.24 7.76 -2.59
CA GLN A 61 3.31 8.74 -2.78
C GLN A 61 3.97 8.64 -4.15
N TYR A 62 4.07 7.41 -4.68
CA TYR A 62 4.68 7.13 -5.98
C TYR A 62 3.75 6.25 -6.82
N PRO A 63 3.79 6.36 -8.16
CA PRO A 63 3.07 5.44 -9.03
C PRO A 63 3.46 3.99 -8.78
N LEU A 64 2.47 3.09 -8.82
CA LEU A 64 2.73 1.65 -8.80
C LEU A 64 3.12 1.20 -10.21
N GLU A 65 4.02 0.23 -10.33
CA GLU A 65 4.35 -0.36 -11.63
C GLU A 65 3.12 -1.05 -12.25
N ASP A 66 2.45 -1.89 -11.45
CA ASP A 66 1.25 -2.64 -11.87
C ASP A 66 -0.06 -1.94 -11.46
N HIS A 67 -0.12 -0.61 -11.60
CA HIS A 67 -1.24 0.21 -11.10
C HIS A 67 -2.61 -0.30 -11.55
N GLN A 68 -2.79 -0.59 -12.84
CA GLN A 68 -4.08 -1.02 -13.39
C GLN A 68 -4.52 -2.37 -12.79
N LEU A 69 -3.60 -3.33 -12.74
CA LEU A 69 -3.87 -4.67 -12.21
C LEU A 69 -4.26 -4.63 -10.73
N ILE A 70 -3.50 -3.89 -9.92
CA ILE A 70 -3.78 -3.73 -8.49
C ILE A 70 -5.12 -3.03 -8.27
N GLN A 71 -5.42 -1.99 -9.06
CA GLN A 71 -6.69 -1.27 -8.97
C GLN A 71 -7.88 -2.19 -9.28
N ASP A 72 -7.78 -3.01 -10.33
CA ASP A 72 -8.87 -3.92 -10.71
C ASP A 72 -9.06 -5.01 -9.65
N TRP A 73 -7.98 -5.57 -9.13
CA TRP A 73 -8.03 -6.53 -8.02
C TRP A 73 -8.69 -5.96 -6.75
N LEU A 74 -8.37 -4.72 -6.37
CA LEU A 74 -8.99 -4.05 -5.23
C LEU A 74 -10.50 -3.84 -5.43
N LYS A 75 -10.93 -3.46 -6.64
CA LYS A 75 -12.35 -3.29 -6.97
C LYS A 75 -13.11 -4.61 -6.91
N GLU A 76 -12.51 -5.70 -7.39
CA GLU A 76 -13.12 -7.03 -7.30
C GLU A 76 -13.31 -7.46 -5.84
N LYS A 77 -12.33 -7.19 -4.96
CA LYS A 77 -12.42 -7.46 -3.52
C LYS A 77 -13.44 -6.59 -2.78
N GLU A 78 -13.68 -5.35 -3.20
CA GLU A 78 -14.68 -4.47 -2.56
C GLU A 78 -16.12 -5.01 -2.69
N VAL A 79 -16.38 -5.82 -3.71
CA VAL A 79 -17.73 -6.35 -4.01
C VAL A 79 -18.08 -7.61 -3.20
N VAL A 80 -17.12 -8.21 -2.48
CA VAL A 80 -17.27 -9.45 -1.71
C VAL A 80 -17.53 -9.17 -0.24
#